data_AF-A0A2M7JMM9-F1
#
_entry.id   AF-A0A2M7JMM9-F1
#
_cell.length_a   1.000
_cell.length_b   1.000
_cell.length_c   1.000
_cell.angle_alpha   90.00
_cell.angle_beta   90.00
_cell.angle_gamma   90.00
#
_symmetry.space_group_name_H-M   'P 1'
#
loop_
_entity.id
_entity.type
_entity.pdbx_description
1 polymer ?
#
loop_
_entity_poly.entity_id
_entity_poly.type
_entity_poly.pdbx_seq_one_letter_code
_entity_poly.pdbx_strand_id
1 'polypeptide(L)' 'MNAKTAKKPRGLRSASDEGGVAAIIPAAGSGLRMGLDLPKQFLKVEGVPLLSMTL' A
#
# COMPACT_ATOMS: atom_id res chain seq x y z
N MET A 1 48.97 -0.83 17.35
CA MET A 1 47.95 -1.89 17.23
C MET A 1 46.60 -1.26 17.55
N ASN A 2 45.61 -1.27 16.65
CA ASN A 2 44.23 -0.95 16.99
C ASN A 2 43.31 -1.84 16.15
N ALA A 3 42.47 -2.62 16.84
CA ALA A 3 41.60 -3.61 16.26
C ALA A 3 40.57 -2.92 15.36
N LYS A 4 40.54 -3.35 14.09
CA LYS A 4 39.56 -2.95 13.10
C LYS A 4 38.16 -3.23 13.65
N THR A 5 37.30 -2.21 13.71
CA THR A 5 35.86 -2.38 13.88
C THR A 5 35.34 -3.14 12.66
N ALA A 6 35.31 -4.47 12.75
CA ALA A 6 34.81 -5.33 11.70
C ALA A 6 33.32 -5.02 11.50
N LYS A 7 33.00 -4.34 10.40
CA LYS A 7 31.62 -4.16 9.94
C LYS A 7 31.06 -5.57 9.70
N LYS A 8 30.15 -6.01 10.57
CA LYS A 8 29.49 -7.32 10.51
C LYS A 8 29.02 -7.58 9.07
N PRO A 9 29.34 -8.74 8.47
CA PRO A 9 28.93 -9.04 7.10
C PRO A 9 27.41 -8.90 7.04
N ARG A 10 26.91 -8.08 6.11
CA ARG A 10 25.47 -7.98 5.86
C ARG A 10 25.06 -9.35 5.34
N GLY A 11 24.47 -10.16 6.23
CA GLY A 11 23.89 -11.44 5.87
C GLY A 11 22.97 -11.26 4.66
N LEU A 12 22.98 -12.25 3.77
CA LEU A 12 22.12 -12.29 2.60
C LEU A 12 20.67 -12.12 3.07
N ARG A 13 20.09 -10.95 2.82
CA ARG A 13 18.73 -10.62 3.24
C ARG A 13 17.77 -11.52 2.47
N SER A 14 16.87 -12.18 3.18
CA SER A 14 15.72 -12.83 2.54
C SER A 14 14.88 -11.75 1.85
N ALA A 15 14.11 -12.09 0.81
CA ALA A 15 13.18 -11.14 0.17
C ALA A 15 12.17 -10.52 1.17
N SER A 16 12.03 -11.13 2.36
CA SER A 16 11.23 -10.67 3.49
C SER A 16 11.93 -9.66 4.44
N ASP A 17 13.22 -9.34 4.25
CA ASP A 17 14.00 -8.40 5.08
C ASP A 17 14.29 -7.05 4.39
N GLU A 18 13.49 -6.69 3.39
CA GLU A 18 13.38 -5.34 2.88
C GLU A 18 12.23 -4.66 3.62
N GLY A 19 12.45 -3.45 4.16
CA GLY A 19 11.37 -2.72 4.82
C GLY A 19 10.18 -2.62 3.85
N GLY A 20 9.07 -3.24 4.22
CA GLY A 20 7.92 -3.38 3.33
C GLY A 20 7.36 -2.02 2.91
N VAL A 21 6.95 -1.93 1.64
CA VAL A 21 6.19 -0.77 1.15
C VAL A 21 4.72 -1.06 1.34
N ALA A 22 4.02 -0.16 2.03
CA ALA A 22 2.58 -0.25 2.26
C ALA A 22 1.86 0.95 1.63
N ALA A 23 0.69 0.70 1.06
CA ALA A 23 -0.23 1.74 0.59
C ALA A 23 -1.45 1.80 1.51
N ILE A 24 -1.91 3.01 1.82
CA ILE A 24 -3.15 3.25 2.56
C ILE A 24 -4.16 3.81 1.58
N ILE A 25 -5.34 3.18 1.51
CA ILE A 25 -6.44 3.63 0.65
C ILE A 25 -7.61 4.06 1.53
N PRO A 26 -7.86 5.37 1.69
CA PRO A 26 -9.03 5.86 2.38
C PRO A 26 -10.31 5.60 1.56
N ALA A 27 -11.16 4.69 2.04
CA ALA A 27 -12.37 4.24 1.35
C ALA A 27 -13.64 4.35 2.21
N ALA A 28 -13.76 5.42 3.03
CA ALA A 28 -14.90 5.63 3.93
C ALA A 28 -15.94 6.66 3.39
N GLY A 29 -15.83 7.09 2.13
CA GLY A 29 -16.66 8.15 1.58
C GLY A 29 -18.07 7.66 1.19
N SER A 30 -19.10 8.30 1.73
CA SER A 30 -20.52 7.91 1.54
C SER A 30 -21.09 8.13 0.14
N GLY A 31 -20.44 8.89 -0.74
CA GLY A 31 -20.93 9.12 -2.11
C GLY A 31 -21.99 10.22 -2.28
N LEU A 32 -22.37 10.94 -1.20
CA LEU A 32 -23.45 11.94 -1.22
C LEU A 32 -23.31 13.02 -2.30
N ARG A 33 -22.11 13.59 -2.48
CA ARG A 33 -21.85 14.63 -3.50
C ARG A 33 -22.01 14.13 -4.94
N MET A 34 -21.93 12.82 -5.14
CA MET A 34 -22.09 12.17 -6.43
C MET A 34 -23.53 11.67 -6.65
N GLY A 35 -24.44 11.90 -5.70
CA GLY A 35 -25.83 11.45 -5.79
C GLY A 35 -25.98 9.92 -5.72
N LEU A 36 -25.03 9.23 -5.11
CA LEU A 36 -25.05 7.77 -4.98
C LEU A 36 -25.81 7.33 -3.74
N ASP A 37 -26.46 6.18 -3.85
CA ASP A 37 -27.05 5.40 -2.76
C ASP A 37 -26.06 4.39 -2.15
N LEU A 38 -24.83 4.35 -2.67
CA LEU A 38 -23.75 3.45 -2.27
C LEU A 38 -22.42 4.20 -2.01
N PRO A 39 -21.56 3.70 -1.10
CA PRO A 39 -20.24 4.29 -0.86
C PRO A 39 -19.40 4.39 -2.13
N LYS A 40 -18.77 5.55 -2.36
CA LYS A 40 -18.21 5.90 -3.67
C LYS A 40 -17.13 4.93 -4.18
N GLN A 41 -16.42 4.24 -3.28
CA GLN A 41 -15.38 3.26 -3.67
C GLN A 41 -15.96 2.05 -4.42
N PHE A 42 -17.26 1.79 -4.27
CA PHE A 42 -17.96 0.71 -4.96
C PHE A 42 -18.67 1.16 -6.25
N LEU A 43 -18.64 2.46 -6.56
CA LEU A 43 -19.13 2.96 -7.83
C LEU A 43 -18.38 2.27 -8.96
N LYS A 44 -19.12 1.74 -9.93
CA LYS A 44 -18.54 1.15 -11.13
C LYS A 44 -18.27 2.23 -12.16
N VAL A 45 -17.03 2.29 -12.65
CA VAL A 45 -16.60 3.08 -13.80
C VAL A 45 -16.20 2.08 -14.88
N GLU A 46 -16.82 2.17 -16.06
CA GLU A 46 -16.63 1.17 -17.13
C GLU A 46 -16.86 -0.27 -16.65
N GLY A 47 -17.87 -0.46 -15.79
CA GLY A 47 -18.22 -1.77 -15.23
C GLY A 47 -17.33 -2.26 -14.07
N VAL A 48 -16.24 -1.56 -13.75
CA VAL A 48 -15.27 -1.96 -12.71
C VAL A 48 -15.38 -1.06 -11.48
N PRO A 49 -15.41 -1.59 -10.24
CA PRO A 49 -15.42 -0.76 -9.04
C PRO A 49 -14.20 0.17 -8.96
N LEU A 50 -14.41 1.42 -8.57
CA LEU A 50 -13.35 2.41 -8.44
C LEU A 50 -12.19 1.91 -7.56
N LEU A 51 -12.49 1.20 -6.47
CA LEU A 51 -11.48 0.62 -5.58
C LEU A 51 -10.51 -0.32 -6.31
N SER A 52 -11.01 -1.10 -7.28
CA SER A 52 -10.21 -2.06 -8.04
C SER A 52 -9.21 -1.40 -9.00
N MET A 53 -9.41 -0.14 -9.38
CA MET A 53 -8.44 0.62 -10.17
C MET A 53 -7.25 1.13 -9.35
N THR A 54 -7.32 0.97 -8.02
CA THR A 54 -6.34 1.52 -7.06
C THR A 54 -5.44 0.44 -6.46
N LEU A 55 -5.74 -0.84 -6.70
CA LEU A 55 -5.09 -2.03 -6.16
C LEU A 55 -4.26 -2.77 -7.22
#